data_AF-A0A4V2U4B5-F1
#
_entry.id   AF-A0A4V2U4B5-F1
#
_cell.length_a   1.000
_cell.length_b   1.000
_cell.length_c   1.000
_cell.angle_alpha   90.00
_cell.angle_beta   90.00
_cell.angle_gamma   90.00
#
_symmetry.space_group_name_H-M   'P 1'
#
loop_
_entity.id
_entity.type
_entity.pdbx_description
1 polymer ?
#
loop_
_entity_poly.entity_id
_entity_poly.type
_entity_poly.pdbx_seq_one_letter_code
_entity_poly.pdbx_strand_id
1 'polypeptide(L)' 'MAEIINLRRARKQRDRAAAEKQAEQNRISFGRSKAERSLTEAERKKATRTLEGHRLSTADDDEPAR' A
#
# COMPACT_ATOMS: atom_id res chain seq x y z
N MET A 1 -3.01 -11.73 47.97
CA MET A 1 -2.08 -12.00 46.86
C MET A 1 -2.23 -10.87 45.86
N ALA A 2 -1.16 -10.14 45.55
CA ALA A 2 -1.21 -9.04 44.59
C ALA A 2 -0.86 -9.56 43.19
N GLU A 3 -1.67 -9.25 42.20
CA GLU A 3 -1.40 -9.62 40.81
C GLU A 3 -0.37 -8.65 40.22
N ILE A 4 0.84 -9.16 39.98
CA ILE A 4 1.95 -8.37 39.44
C ILE A 4 1.78 -8.30 37.92
N ILE A 5 1.13 -7.22 37.45
CA ILE A 5 0.97 -6.96 36.03
C ILE A 5 2.16 -6.18 35.45
N ASN A 6 2.66 -6.64 34.31
CA ASN A 6 3.71 -5.95 33.58
C ASN A 6 3.12 -4.78 32.78
N LEU A 7 3.32 -3.56 33.27
CA LEU A 7 2.82 -2.34 32.64
C LEU A 7 3.34 -2.11 31.21
N ARG A 8 4.54 -2.61 30.87
CA ARG A 8 5.09 -2.51 29.51
C ARG A 8 4.25 -3.32 28.52
N ARG A 9 3.86 -4.54 28.91
CA ARG A 9 3.00 -5.41 28.07
C ARG A 9 1.61 -4.81 27.94
N ALA A 10 1.04 -4.29 29.02
CA ALA A 10 -0.27 -3.64 29.00
C ALA A 10 -0.29 -2.41 28.06
N ARG A 11 0.73 -1.54 28.14
CA ARG A 11 0.87 -0.41 27.21
C ARG A 11 0.98 -0.88 25.76
N LYS A 12 1.84 -1.86 25.48
CA LYS A 12 2.00 -2.42 24.13
C LYS A 12 0.69 -3.00 23.57
N GLN A 13 -0.10 -3.69 24.38
CA GLN A 13 -1.40 -4.21 23.98
C GLN A 13 -2.37 -3.08 23.65
N ARG A 14 -2.43 -2.03 24.48
CA ARG A 14 -3.26 -0.85 24.22
C ARG A 14 -2.88 -0.18 22.90
N ASP A 15 -1.59 -0.01 22.64
CA ASP A 15 -1.10 0.64 21.43
C ASP A 15 -1.41 -0.20 20.17
N ARG A 16 -1.30 -1.53 20.27
CA ARG A 16 -1.73 -2.44 19.19
C ARG A 16 -3.23 -2.35 18.92
N ALA A 17 -4.05 -2.36 19.97
CA ALA A 17 -5.51 -2.26 19.83
C ALA A 17 -5.92 -0.91 19.20
N ALA A 18 -5.24 0.19 19.54
CA ALA A 18 -5.46 1.49 18.90
C ALA A 18 -5.10 1.45 17.41
N ALA A 19 -3.96 0.83 17.06
CA ALA A 19 -3.54 0.68 15.67
C ALA A 19 -4.51 -0.20 14.85
N GLU A 20 -5.07 -1.26 15.44
CA GLU A 20 -6.07 -2.12 14.81
C GLU A 20 -7.37 -1.36 14.52
N LYS A 21 -7.87 -0.57 15.48
CA LYS A 21 -9.06 0.28 15.26
C LYS A 21 -8.84 1.30 14.16
N GLN A 22 -7.67 1.93 14.11
CA GLN A 22 -7.33 2.86 13.02
C GLN A 22 -7.26 2.13 11.68
N ALA A 23 -6.73 0.90 11.65
CA ALA A 23 -6.69 0.10 10.44
C ALA A 23 -8.10 -0.27 9.96
N GLU A 24 -9.02 -0.63 10.86
CA GLU A 24 -10.44 -0.85 10.54
C GLU A 24 -11.11 0.41 9.98
N GLN A 25 -10.92 1.57 10.63
CA GLN A 25 -11.44 2.84 10.13
C GLN A 25 -10.88 3.15 8.74
N ASN A 26 -9.59 2.92 8.51
CA ASN A 26 -8.98 3.12 7.20
C ASN A 26 -9.54 2.15 6.14
N ARG A 27 -9.87 0.90 6.51
CA ARG A 27 -10.55 -0.05 5.60
C ARG A 27 -11.95 0.44 5.22
N ILE A 28 -12.69 1.00 6.18
CA ILE A 28 -14.03 1.57 5.93
C ILE A 28 -13.93 2.84 5.08
N SER A 29 -13.10 3.80 5.49
CA SER A 29 -13.02 5.12 4.85
C SER A 29 -12.41 5.09 3.45
N PHE A 30 -11.41 4.24 3.22
CA PHE A 30 -10.70 4.20 1.94
C PHE A 30 -11.02 2.95 1.10
N GLY A 31 -11.78 2.00 1.64
CA GLY A 31 -12.24 0.78 0.95
C GLY A 31 -11.16 -0.22 0.55
N ARG A 32 -9.87 0.15 0.66
CA ARG A 32 -8.73 -0.68 0.24
C ARG A 32 -7.58 -0.56 1.23
N SER A 33 -6.96 -1.69 1.57
CA SER A 33 -5.79 -1.69 2.44
C SER A 33 -4.56 -1.11 1.72
N LYS A 34 -3.55 -0.68 2.50
CA LYS A 34 -2.27 -0.22 1.92
C LYS A 34 -1.60 -1.32 1.08
N ALA A 35 -1.72 -2.58 1.51
CA ALA A 35 -1.16 -3.73 0.81
C ALA A 35 -1.82 -3.93 -0.57
N GLU A 36 -3.15 -3.90 -0.63
CA GLU A 36 -3.90 -4.01 -1.89
C GLU A 36 -3.57 -2.88 -2.86
N ARG A 37 -3.49 -1.63 -2.36
CA ARG A 37 -3.09 -0.47 -3.18
C ARG A 37 -1.69 -0.66 -3.76
N SER A 38 -0.73 -1.07 -2.94
CA SER A 38 0.65 -1.31 -3.37
C SER A 38 0.75 -2.44 -4.39
N LEU A 39 -0.03 -3.51 -4.21
CA LEU A 39 -0.08 -4.63 -5.15
C LEU A 39 -0.65 -4.19 -6.50
N THR A 40 -1.77 -3.49 -6.49
CA THR A 40 -2.40 -2.96 -7.71
C THR A 40 -1.46 -2.00 -8.45
N GLU A 41 -0.74 -1.14 -7.72
CA GLU A 41 0.23 -0.22 -8.31
C GLU A 41 1.42 -0.96 -8.93
N ALA A 42 1.93 -2.00 -8.27
CA ALA A 42 3.00 -2.83 -8.80
C ALA A 42 2.57 -3.59 -10.06
N GLU A 43 1.35 -4.13 -10.08
CA GLU A 43 0.76 -4.78 -11.25
C GLU A 43 0.61 -3.81 -12.42
N ARG A 44 0.11 -2.60 -12.16
CA ARG A 44 0.01 -1.54 -13.17
C ARG A 44 1.38 -1.17 -13.73
N LYS A 45 2.39 -0.97 -12.87
CA LYS A 45 3.76 -0.66 -13.32
C LYS A 45 4.37 -1.79 -14.15
N LYS A 46 4.07 -3.05 -13.81
CA LYS A 46 4.49 -4.20 -14.61
C LYS A 46 3.79 -4.19 -15.97
N ALA A 47 2.48 -3.98 -15.99
CA ALA A 47 1.70 -3.91 -17.23
C ALA A 47 2.19 -2.78 -18.13
N THR A 48 2.40 -1.57 -17.60
CA THR A 48 2.94 -0.45 -18.39
C THR A 48 4.33 -0.78 -18.92
N ARG A 49 5.22 -1.32 -18.09
CA ARG A 49 6.57 -1.73 -18.55
C ARG A 49 6.51 -2.78 -19.66
N THR A 50 5.61 -3.75 -19.55
CA THR A 50 5.40 -4.76 -20.59
C THR A 50 4.88 -4.12 -21.88
N LEU A 51 3.90 -3.23 -21.79
CA LEU A 51 3.36 -2.52 -22.96
C LEU A 51 4.41 -1.64 -23.63
N GLU A 52 5.17 -0.84 -22.86
CA GLU A 52 6.26 -0.02 -23.38
C GLU A 52 7.37 -0.89 -24.01
N GLY A 53 7.73 -2.02 -23.40
CA GLY A 53 8.74 -2.93 -23.96
C GLY A 53 8.29 -3.64 -25.25
N HIS A 54 6.98 -3.73 -25.48
CA HIS A 54 6.40 -4.26 -26.71
C HIS A 54 5.96 -3.16 -27.69
N ARG A 55 6.14 -1.88 -27.34
CA ARG A 55 5.86 -0.78 -28.24
C ARG A 55 6.92 -0.80 -29.34
N LEU A 56 6.48 -1.16 -30.55
CA LEU A 56 7.28 -0.95 -31.75
C LEU A 56 7.24 0.54 -32.02
N SER A 57 8.32 1.28 -31.75
CA SER A 57 8.44 2.65 -32.20
C SER A 57 8.46 2.64 -33.73
N THR A 58 7.33 2.90 -34.36
CA THR A 58 7.32 3.38 -35.74
C THR A 58 8.06 4.71 -35.71
N ALA A 59 8.99 4.90 -36.65
CA ALA A 59 9.97 5.99 -36.69
C ALA A 59 9.39 7.43 -36.77
N ASP A 60 8.08 7.58 -36.55
CA ASP A 60 7.33 8.83 -36.70
C ASP A 60 6.89 9.46 -35.36
N ASP A 61 7.07 8.77 -34.22
CA ASP A 61 6.64 9.29 -32.89
C ASP A 61 7.74 10.09 -32.14
N ASP A 62 8.97 10.11 -32.66
CA ASP A 62 10.15 10.79 -32.08
C ASP A 62 10.54 12.08 -32.83
N GLU A 63 9.58 12.77 -33.48
CA GLU A 63 9.82 14.14 -33.95
C GLU A 63 9.46 15.14 -32.84
N PRO A 64 10.44 15.82 -32.19
CA PRO A 64 10.11 16.95 -31.35
C PRO A 64 9.60 18.06 -32.27
N ALA A 65 8.31 18.39 -32.13
CA ALA A 65 7.66 19.49 -32.83
C ALA A 65 8.57 20.73 -32.81
N ARG A 66 8.96 21.20 -34.00
CA ARG A 66 9.63 22.49 -34.21
C ARG A 66 8.66 23.64 -34.04
#